data_AF-A0A672MPD1-F1
#
_entry.id   AF-A0A672MPD1-F1
#
_cell.length_a   1.000
_cell.length_b   1.000
_cell.length_c   1.000
_cell.angle_alpha   90.00
_cell.angle_beta   90.00
_cell.angle_gamma   90.00
#
_symmetry.space_group_name_H-M   'P 1'
#
loop_
_entity.id
_entity.type
_entity.pdbx_description
1 polymer ?
#
loop_
_entity_poly.entity_id
_entity_poly.type
_entity_poly.pdbx_seq_one_letter_code
_entity_poly.pdbx_strand_id
1 'polypeptide(L)'
;TMDDQELGFKAGDVIEVVDATNKEWWWGRVLDSEGWFPASFVRVKENRFPGGGASMGGPLGPGLPCKEQMRANVINEIMSTERDYIKHLKDICEGYIKQCRKRTDMFTEEQLRTIFGNIDELYRFQKKFLKALEKKFNKDHPHLSEIGSCFLEHQTNFQIYSEYCNNHPNACVQLSKLMKIKKYVFFFEACRLLQKMIDISLDGFLLTPVQKICKYPLQLAELLKYTNPQHRDYKDVEAALNAMKNVARLINERKRRLENIDKIAQWQSSIEDWEGEDILSRSSDLIFSGDLTKISQPQGKGQQRMFFLFDHQLVFCKKDLLRRDILYYKGRLDMDQMQVVDVEDGKDKDFNVSVKNALKLCSPGGEEVHLLCAKKPEQKQRWLRAFADEREQVQHDLETVISRDQKGLGSFKLSQ
;
A
#
# COMPACT_ATOMS: atom_id res chain seq x y z
N THR A 1 24.01 -4.00 2.18
CA THR A 1 24.70 -4.83 1.19
C THR A 1 23.61 -5.57 0.44
N MET A 2 23.19 -5.05 -0.72
CA MET A 2 22.15 -5.67 -1.54
C MET A 2 22.78 -6.92 -2.18
N ASP A 3 22.25 -8.10 -1.87
CA ASP A 3 22.68 -9.34 -2.50
C ASP A 3 22.23 -9.33 -3.97
N ASP A 4 23.19 -9.43 -4.90
CA ASP A 4 22.99 -9.44 -6.36
C ASP A 4 22.22 -10.69 -6.87
N GLN A 5 21.54 -11.42 -5.98
CA GLN A 5 20.80 -12.65 -6.27
C GLN A 5 19.32 -12.57 -5.84
N GLU A 6 18.81 -11.43 -5.36
CA GLU A 6 17.39 -11.26 -5.07
C GLU A 6 16.59 -10.87 -6.33
N LEU A 7 15.46 -11.56 -6.55
CA LEU A 7 14.57 -11.29 -7.67
C LEU A 7 13.58 -10.18 -7.32
N GLY A 8 13.70 -9.03 -8.01
CA GLY A 8 12.73 -7.94 -7.91
C GLY A 8 11.51 -8.18 -8.79
N PHE A 9 10.30 -8.08 -8.22
CA PHE A 9 9.03 -8.24 -8.93
C PHE A 9 7.96 -7.28 -8.38
N LYS A 10 6.91 -7.06 -9.16
CA LYS A 10 5.74 -6.24 -8.80
C LYS A 10 4.50 -7.11 -8.63
N ALA A 11 3.52 -6.60 -7.88
CA ALA A 11 2.24 -7.28 -7.70
C ALA A 11 1.54 -7.49 -9.06
N GLY A 12 1.29 -8.75 -9.42
CA GLY A 12 0.70 -9.14 -10.70
C GLY A 12 1.67 -9.80 -11.67
N ASP A 13 2.98 -9.73 -11.41
CA ASP A 13 3.98 -10.43 -12.21
C ASP A 13 3.84 -11.95 -12.08
N VAL A 14 4.04 -12.68 -13.18
CA VAL A 14 4.05 -14.15 -13.18
C VAL A 14 5.49 -14.59 -13.03
N ILE A 15 5.77 -15.29 -11.94
CA ILE A 15 7.09 -15.85 -11.63
C ILE A 15 7.08 -17.34 -11.95
N GLU A 16 8.01 -17.78 -12.79
CA GLU A 16 8.27 -19.21 -12.99
C GLU A 16 9.14 -19.70 -11.83
N VAL A 17 8.61 -20.61 -11.02
CA VAL A 17 9.35 -21.16 -9.86
C VAL A 17 10.26 -22.29 -10.35
N VAL A 18 11.56 -22.09 -10.22
CA VAL A 18 12.61 -23.03 -10.64
C VAL A 18 13.02 -23.95 -9.49
N ASP A 19 13.09 -23.42 -8.27
CA ASP A 19 13.40 -24.19 -7.05
C ASP A 19 12.50 -23.74 -5.88
N ALA A 20 11.81 -24.70 -5.24
CA ALA A 20 10.95 -24.49 -4.07
C ALA A 20 11.35 -25.37 -2.87
N THR A 21 12.60 -25.82 -2.81
CA THR A 21 13.10 -26.76 -1.79
C THR A 21 13.12 -26.13 -0.39
N ASN A 22 13.32 -24.80 -0.31
CA ASN A 22 13.24 -24.04 0.93
C ASN A 22 11.81 -23.51 1.16
N LYS A 23 11.33 -23.54 2.41
CA LYS A 23 9.96 -23.14 2.77
C LYS A 23 9.71 -21.63 2.68
N GLU A 24 10.76 -20.82 2.78
CA GLU A 24 10.64 -19.36 2.90
C GLU A 24 11.16 -18.62 1.67
N TRP A 25 12.16 -19.18 0.98
CA TRP A 25 12.81 -18.56 -0.17
C TRP A 25 12.84 -19.53 -1.36
N TRP A 26 12.29 -19.09 -2.49
CA TRP A 26 12.23 -19.86 -3.73
C TRP A 26 13.10 -19.19 -4.79
N TRP A 27 13.70 -19.99 -5.66
CA TRP A 27 14.40 -19.47 -6.84
C TRP A 27 13.41 -19.41 -7.99
N GLY A 28 13.35 -18.27 -8.68
CA GLY A 28 12.43 -18.12 -9.81
C GLY A 28 12.93 -17.16 -10.86
N ARG A 29 12.19 -17.12 -11.96
CA ARG A 29 12.49 -16.32 -13.13
C ARG A 29 11.30 -15.43 -13.48
N VAL A 30 11.58 -14.15 -13.72
CA VAL A 30 10.63 -13.16 -14.27
C VAL A 30 11.28 -12.56 -15.50
N LEU A 31 10.67 -12.76 -16.67
CA LEU A 31 11.22 -12.32 -17.96
C LEU A 31 12.68 -12.82 -18.12
N ASP A 32 13.64 -11.89 -18.22
CA ASP A 32 15.08 -12.17 -18.40
C ASP A 32 15.89 -12.08 -17.08
N SER A 33 15.22 -12.03 -15.92
CA SER A 33 15.87 -11.95 -14.60
C SER A 33 15.54 -13.16 -13.74
N GLU A 34 16.55 -13.69 -13.04
CA GLU A 34 16.43 -14.82 -12.13
C GLU A 34 17.01 -14.47 -10.76
N GLY A 35 16.44 -15.03 -9.71
CA GLY A 35 16.93 -14.81 -8.35
C GLY A 35 16.03 -15.43 -7.28
N TRP A 36 16.47 -15.30 -6.04
CA TRP A 36 15.73 -15.66 -4.84
C TRP A 36 14.60 -14.67 -4.58
N PHE A 37 13.41 -15.18 -4.32
CA PHE A 37 12.29 -14.40 -3.84
C PHE A 37 11.59 -15.10 -2.66
N PRO A 38 11.02 -14.34 -1.72
CA PRO A 38 10.31 -14.93 -0.60
C PRO A 38 8.99 -15.58 -1.06
N ALA A 39 8.82 -16.88 -0.76
CA ALA A 39 7.63 -17.67 -1.10
C ALA A 39 6.33 -17.05 -0.56
N SER A 40 6.43 -16.30 0.55
CA SER A 40 5.31 -15.62 1.19
C SER A 40 4.72 -14.47 0.37
N PHE A 41 5.43 -13.97 -0.64
CA PHE A 41 5.03 -12.83 -1.49
C PHE A 41 4.35 -13.28 -2.79
N VAL A 42 4.28 -14.59 -3.05
CA VAL A 42 3.67 -15.15 -4.26
C VAL A 42 2.50 -16.06 -3.92
N ARG A 43 1.65 -16.32 -4.92
CA ARG A 43 0.63 -17.36 -4.88
C ARG A 43 0.92 -18.36 -5.98
N VAL A 44 0.99 -19.64 -5.61
CA VAL A 44 1.19 -20.73 -6.58
C VAL A 44 -0.03 -20.80 -7.49
N LYS A 45 0.22 -20.78 -8.81
CA LYS A 45 -0.79 -20.98 -9.85
C LYS A 45 -0.74 -22.46 -10.28
N GLU A 46 -1.82 -23.21 -10.10
CA GLU A 46 -1.89 -24.57 -10.63
C GLU A 46 -1.89 -24.53 -12.17
N ASN A 47 -0.85 -25.11 -12.80
CA ASN A 47 -0.75 -25.19 -14.26
C ASN A 47 -1.69 -26.29 -14.79
N ARG A 48 -2.65 -25.91 -15.64
CA ARG A 48 -3.31 -26.82 -16.58
C ARG A 48 -2.96 -26.39 -18.00
N PHE A 49 -2.19 -27.23 -18.70
CA PHE A 49 -1.78 -27.02 -20.08
C PHE A 49 -2.99 -26.98 -21.04
N PRO A 50 -3.08 -26.02 -21.97
CA PRO A 50 -4.01 -26.07 -23.08
C PRO A 50 -3.32 -26.67 -24.31
N GLY A 51 -3.65 -27.93 -24.64
CA GLY A 51 -3.27 -28.56 -25.90
C GLY A 51 -4.48 -28.68 -26.82
N GLY A 52 -4.40 -28.12 -28.04
CA GLY A 52 -5.42 -28.23 -29.09
C GLY A 52 -5.27 -29.48 -29.95
N GLY A 53 -6.37 -29.89 -30.59
CA GLY A 53 -6.42 -30.93 -31.63
C GLY A 53 -7.73 -31.72 -31.60
N ALA A 54 -8.51 -31.65 -32.69
CA ALA A 54 -9.83 -32.28 -32.83
C ALA A 54 -9.77 -33.79 -33.15
N SER A 55 -10.73 -34.58 -32.63
CA SER A 55 -11.66 -35.47 -33.38
C SER A 55 -12.25 -36.61 -32.50
N MET A 56 -13.58 -36.70 -32.53
CA MET A 56 -14.49 -37.88 -32.47
C MET A 56 -14.29 -39.03 -31.44
N GLY A 57 -15.28 -39.14 -30.51
CA GLY A 57 -15.99 -40.39 -30.17
C GLY A 57 -15.36 -41.39 -29.17
N GLY A 58 -15.80 -41.39 -27.90
CA GLY A 58 -15.53 -42.47 -26.92
C GLY A 58 -15.52 -42.00 -25.45
N PRO A 59 -15.83 -42.85 -24.46
CA PRO A 59 -16.51 -42.47 -23.21
C PRO A 59 -15.61 -41.78 -22.16
N LEU A 60 -16.16 -40.69 -21.60
CA LEU A 60 -15.87 -40.03 -20.31
C LEU A 60 -14.60 -40.50 -19.56
N GLY A 61 -13.45 -39.93 -19.93
CA GLY A 61 -12.35 -39.69 -18.99
C GLY A 61 -12.68 -38.51 -18.07
N PRO A 62 -11.91 -38.26 -16.99
CA PRO A 62 -12.19 -37.17 -16.05
C PRO A 62 -12.05 -35.83 -16.78
N GLY A 63 -13.17 -35.32 -17.25
CA GLY A 63 -13.28 -34.07 -17.97
C GLY A 63 -12.79 -32.91 -17.12
N LEU A 64 -12.22 -31.90 -17.78
CA LEU A 64 -11.92 -30.60 -17.19
C LEU A 64 -13.08 -30.18 -16.26
N PRO A 65 -12.82 -29.78 -15.00
CA PRO A 65 -13.87 -29.31 -14.11
C PRO A 65 -14.66 -28.19 -14.79
N CYS A 66 -15.99 -28.34 -14.79
CA CYS A 66 -16.87 -27.29 -15.26
C CYS A 66 -16.56 -25.97 -14.52
N LYS A 67 -16.77 -24.81 -15.15
CA LYS A 67 -16.48 -23.49 -14.55
C LYS A 67 -17.09 -23.31 -13.16
N GLU A 68 -18.25 -23.90 -12.92
CA GLU A 68 -18.92 -23.92 -11.62
C GLU A 68 -18.11 -24.67 -10.55
N GLN A 69 -17.51 -25.81 -10.89
CA GLN A 69 -16.63 -26.54 -9.99
C GLN A 69 -15.37 -25.72 -9.66
N MET A 70 -14.82 -25.00 -10.64
CA MET A 70 -13.68 -24.10 -10.38
C MET A 70 -14.07 -22.95 -9.44
N ARG A 71 -15.24 -22.32 -9.64
CA ARG A 71 -15.77 -21.31 -8.71
C ARG A 71 -15.98 -21.89 -7.31
N ALA A 72 -16.56 -23.08 -7.18
CA ALA A 72 -16.73 -23.78 -5.91
C ALA A 72 -15.38 -24.00 -5.20
N ASN A 73 -14.35 -24.42 -5.93
CA ASN A 73 -13.00 -24.62 -5.37
C ASN A 73 -12.43 -23.31 -4.81
N VAL A 74 -12.54 -22.20 -5.55
CA VAL A 74 -12.06 -20.88 -5.10
C VAL A 74 -12.83 -20.43 -3.85
N ILE A 75 -14.15 -20.60 -3.80
CA ILE A 75 -14.95 -20.25 -2.63
C ILE A 75 -14.53 -21.08 -1.41
N ASN A 76 -14.36 -22.40 -1.58
CA ASN A 76 -13.90 -23.27 -0.51
C ASN A 76 -12.50 -22.89 -0.01
N GLU A 77 -11.58 -22.55 -0.91
CA GLU A 77 -10.23 -22.06 -0.56
C GLU A 77 -10.31 -20.76 0.25
N ILE A 78 -11.14 -19.80 -0.18
CA ILE A 78 -11.36 -18.54 0.56
C ILE A 78 -11.86 -18.86 1.97
N MET A 79 -12.89 -19.70 2.10
CA MET A 79 -13.45 -20.07 3.41
C MET A 79 -12.44 -20.81 4.29
N SER A 80 -11.67 -21.74 3.74
CA SER A 80 -10.65 -22.48 4.51
C SER A 80 -9.55 -21.55 4.99
N THR A 81 -8.96 -20.78 4.07
CA THR A 81 -7.85 -19.86 4.39
C THR A 81 -8.27 -18.74 5.35
N GLU A 82 -9.55 -18.38 5.37
CA GLU A 82 -10.11 -17.43 6.32
C GLU A 82 -10.24 -18.01 7.73
N ARG A 83 -10.69 -19.26 7.85
CA ARG A 83 -10.74 -19.98 9.14
C ARG A 83 -9.36 -20.20 9.72
N ASP A 84 -8.41 -20.62 8.88
CA ASP A 84 -7.01 -20.82 9.29
C ASP A 84 -6.39 -19.50 9.77
N TYR A 85 -6.62 -18.40 9.06
CA TYR A 85 -6.14 -17.09 9.47
C TYR A 85 -6.71 -16.65 10.82
N ILE A 86 -8.01 -16.84 11.05
CA ILE A 86 -8.63 -16.52 12.37
C ILE A 86 -8.09 -17.43 13.47
N LYS A 87 -7.79 -18.69 13.18
CA LYS A 87 -7.11 -19.57 14.12
C LYS A 87 -5.73 -19.02 14.48
N HIS A 88 -4.94 -18.57 13.50
CA HIS A 88 -3.64 -17.95 13.76
C HIS A 88 -3.78 -16.70 14.63
N LEU A 89 -4.71 -15.80 14.32
CA LEU A 89 -4.96 -14.61 15.15
C LEU A 89 -5.37 -14.97 16.58
N LYS A 90 -6.21 -15.99 16.75
CA LYS A 90 -6.61 -16.51 18.07
C LYS A 90 -5.40 -17.03 18.83
N ASP A 91 -4.56 -17.83 18.20
CA ASP A 91 -3.37 -18.40 18.81
C ASP A 91 -2.37 -17.31 19.23
N ILE A 92 -2.27 -16.21 18.48
CA ILE A 92 -1.48 -15.03 18.89
C ILE A 92 -2.08 -14.37 20.13
N CYS A 93 -3.38 -14.06 20.12
CA CYS A 93 -4.03 -13.34 21.21
C CYS A 93 -4.08 -14.17 22.50
N GLU A 94 -4.45 -15.44 22.41
CA GLU A 94 -4.64 -16.33 23.57
C GLU A 94 -3.33 -17.00 24.02
N GLY A 95 -2.46 -17.36 23.08
CA GLY A 95 -1.22 -18.09 23.34
C GLY A 95 -0.04 -17.19 23.70
N TYR A 96 0.12 -16.05 23.03
CA TYR A 96 1.24 -15.13 23.29
C TYR A 96 0.81 -13.92 24.13
N ILE A 97 -0.10 -13.07 23.64
CA ILE A 97 -0.41 -11.78 24.27
C ILE A 97 -0.89 -11.98 25.71
N LYS A 98 -1.81 -12.92 25.93
CA LYS A 98 -2.32 -13.24 27.26
C LYS A 98 -1.24 -13.70 28.23
N GLN A 99 -0.24 -14.44 27.77
CA GLN A 99 0.88 -14.88 28.63
C GLN A 99 1.87 -13.76 28.87
N CYS A 100 2.16 -12.93 27.85
CA CYS A 100 3.06 -11.79 27.99
C CYS A 100 2.50 -10.77 29.00
N ARG A 101 1.19 -10.47 28.94
CA ARG A 101 0.50 -9.57 29.90
C ARG A 101 0.57 -10.07 31.35
N LYS A 102 0.68 -11.38 31.59
CA LYS A 102 0.85 -11.95 32.94
C LYS A 102 2.28 -11.80 33.48
N ARG A 103 3.26 -11.59 32.61
CA ARG A 103 4.68 -11.49 32.96
C ARG A 103 5.12 -10.04 32.89
N THR A 104 4.58 -9.21 33.79
CA THR A 104 4.95 -7.80 33.94
C THR A 104 6.41 -7.60 34.35
N ASP A 105 7.05 -8.64 34.88
CA ASP A 105 8.48 -8.73 35.14
C ASP A 105 9.33 -8.88 33.86
N MET A 106 8.73 -9.33 32.75
CA MET A 106 9.41 -9.55 31.47
C MET A 106 9.02 -8.53 30.40
N PHE A 107 7.78 -8.07 30.37
CA PHE A 107 7.27 -7.20 29.32
C PHE A 107 6.65 -5.95 29.90
N THR A 108 7.06 -4.78 29.39
CA THR A 108 6.35 -3.54 29.64
C THR A 108 5.15 -3.40 28.71
N GLU A 109 4.14 -2.62 29.12
CA GLU A 109 2.99 -2.31 28.27
C GLU A 109 3.38 -1.65 26.93
N GLU A 110 4.43 -0.84 26.93
CA GLU A 110 4.99 -0.25 25.71
C GLU A 110 5.55 -1.32 24.77
N GLN A 111 6.35 -2.26 25.29
CA GLN A 111 6.88 -3.38 24.50
C GLN A 111 5.75 -4.23 23.90
N LEU A 112 4.69 -4.48 24.67
CA LEU A 112 3.53 -5.22 24.16
C LEU A 112 2.82 -4.47 23.05
N ARG A 113 2.63 -3.15 23.19
CA ARG A 113 2.06 -2.31 22.12
C ARG A 113 2.94 -2.33 20.88
N THR A 114 4.26 -2.21 21.02
CA THR A 114 5.19 -2.24 19.87
C THR A 114 5.17 -3.60 19.17
N ILE A 115 5.22 -4.71 19.91
CA ILE A 115 5.30 -6.06 19.32
C ILE A 115 3.97 -6.46 18.66
N PHE A 116 2.84 -6.23 19.32
CA PHE A 116 1.56 -6.77 18.89
C PHE A 116 0.64 -5.75 18.19
N GLY A 117 0.92 -4.45 18.31
CA GLY A 117 0.13 -3.38 17.70
C GLY A 117 -1.36 -3.50 18.04
N ASN A 118 -2.21 -3.31 17.03
CA ASN A 118 -3.67 -3.45 17.13
C ASN A 118 -4.19 -4.85 16.76
N ILE A 119 -3.40 -5.93 16.94
CA ILE A 119 -3.82 -7.27 16.50
C ILE A 119 -5.06 -7.81 17.22
N ASP A 120 -5.31 -7.40 18.47
CA ASP A 120 -6.55 -7.71 19.21
C ASP A 120 -7.78 -7.10 18.50
N GLU A 121 -7.63 -5.93 17.86
CA GLU A 121 -8.67 -5.31 17.04
C GLU A 121 -8.86 -6.06 15.72
N LEU A 122 -7.76 -6.39 15.02
CA LEU A 122 -7.79 -7.22 13.82
C LEU A 122 -8.51 -8.54 14.06
N TYR A 123 -8.22 -9.24 15.16
CA TYR A 123 -8.89 -10.50 15.51
C TYR A 123 -10.39 -10.32 15.70
N ARG A 124 -10.82 -9.27 16.42
CA ARG A 124 -12.25 -8.97 16.62
C ARG A 124 -12.96 -8.65 15.32
N PHE A 125 -12.33 -7.87 14.44
CA PHE A 125 -12.83 -7.59 13.10
C PHE A 125 -12.96 -8.87 12.28
N GLN A 126 -11.88 -9.65 12.20
CA GLN A 126 -11.83 -10.84 11.36
C GLN A 126 -12.88 -11.87 11.76
N LYS A 127 -13.13 -12.06 13.07
CA LYS A 127 -14.23 -12.91 13.54
C LYS A 127 -15.60 -12.46 13.05
N LYS A 128 -15.85 -11.14 12.96
CA LYS A 128 -17.10 -10.61 12.42
C LYS A 128 -17.17 -10.85 10.91
N PHE A 129 -16.06 -10.61 10.21
CA PHE A 129 -15.96 -10.82 8.77
C PHE A 129 -16.18 -12.29 8.36
N LEU A 130 -15.52 -13.26 9.02
CA LEU A 130 -15.76 -14.69 8.77
C LEU A 130 -17.22 -15.07 9.04
N LYS A 131 -17.83 -14.56 10.11
CA LYS A 131 -19.26 -14.82 10.37
C LYS A 131 -20.16 -14.30 9.25
N ALA A 132 -19.81 -13.18 8.62
CA ALA A 132 -20.54 -12.67 7.46
C ALA A 132 -20.37 -13.60 6.24
N LEU A 133 -19.14 -14.04 5.97
CA LEU A 133 -18.84 -15.00 4.90
C LEU A 133 -19.57 -16.33 5.10
N GLU A 134 -19.54 -16.89 6.31
CA GLU A 134 -20.19 -18.16 6.65
C GLU A 134 -21.71 -18.10 6.49
N LYS A 135 -22.33 -16.93 6.67
CA LYS A 135 -23.77 -16.73 6.40
C LYS A 135 -24.11 -16.75 4.91
N LYS A 136 -23.19 -16.27 4.06
CA LYS A 136 -23.37 -16.25 2.59
C LYS A 136 -22.89 -17.54 1.91
N PHE A 137 -22.17 -18.39 2.63
CA PHE A 137 -21.65 -19.65 2.14
C PHE A 137 -22.75 -20.71 2.01
N ASN A 138 -22.99 -21.18 0.80
CA ASN A 138 -23.91 -22.27 0.52
C ASN A 138 -23.17 -23.62 0.62
N LYS A 139 -23.50 -24.43 1.61
CA LYS A 139 -22.83 -25.73 1.87
C LYS A 139 -23.14 -26.77 0.80
N ASP A 140 -24.38 -26.80 0.31
CA ASP A 140 -24.84 -27.80 -0.66
C ASP A 140 -24.38 -27.45 -2.07
N HIS A 141 -24.36 -26.16 -2.39
CA HIS A 141 -23.93 -25.64 -3.68
C HIS A 141 -22.94 -24.48 -3.52
N PRO A 142 -21.65 -24.76 -3.20
CA PRO A 142 -20.65 -23.72 -2.93
C PRO A 142 -20.51 -22.68 -4.05
N HIS A 143 -20.65 -23.09 -5.31
CA HIS A 143 -20.56 -22.21 -6.48
C HIS A 143 -21.64 -21.11 -6.51
N LEU A 144 -22.78 -21.30 -5.84
CA LEU A 144 -23.86 -20.32 -5.72
C LEU A 144 -23.66 -19.32 -4.57
N SER A 145 -22.59 -19.44 -3.78
CA SER A 145 -22.36 -18.51 -2.66
C SER A 145 -22.14 -17.08 -3.17
N GLU A 146 -22.73 -16.10 -2.47
CA GLU A 146 -22.71 -14.67 -2.84
C GLU A 146 -21.86 -13.88 -1.84
N ILE A 147 -20.54 -14.02 -1.94
CA ILE A 147 -19.60 -13.50 -0.92
C ILE A 147 -19.02 -12.12 -1.26
N GLY A 148 -19.24 -11.59 -2.48
CA GLY A 148 -18.72 -10.28 -2.88
C GLY A 148 -19.25 -9.15 -1.98
N SER A 149 -20.56 -9.18 -1.69
CA SER A 149 -21.22 -8.23 -0.78
C SER A 149 -20.56 -8.13 0.60
N CYS A 150 -20.05 -9.24 1.15
CA CYS A 150 -19.39 -9.23 2.46
C CYS A 150 -18.15 -8.33 2.50
N PHE A 151 -17.37 -8.29 1.41
CA PHE A 151 -16.18 -7.43 1.31
C PHE A 151 -16.55 -5.96 1.21
N LEU A 152 -17.61 -5.64 0.46
CA LEU A 152 -18.10 -4.26 0.29
C LEU A 152 -18.63 -3.69 1.61
N GLU A 153 -19.47 -4.46 2.32
CA GLU A 153 -20.02 -4.07 3.62
C GLU A 153 -18.93 -3.74 4.66
N HIS A 154 -17.77 -4.41 4.57
CA HIS A 154 -16.67 -4.28 5.52
C HIS A 154 -15.48 -3.49 4.98
N GLN A 155 -15.57 -2.88 3.79
CA GLN A 155 -14.44 -2.23 3.11
C GLN A 155 -13.71 -1.22 4.01
N THR A 156 -14.47 -0.38 4.72
CA THR A 156 -13.91 0.65 5.61
C THR A 156 -13.23 0.04 6.84
N ASN A 157 -13.69 -1.13 7.31
CA ASN A 157 -13.09 -1.80 8.46
C ASN A 157 -11.71 -2.37 8.15
N PHE A 158 -11.40 -2.70 6.89
CA PHE A 158 -10.06 -3.16 6.51
C PHE A 158 -8.98 -2.07 6.66
N GLN A 159 -9.36 -0.80 6.88
CA GLN A 159 -8.39 0.29 7.13
C GLN A 159 -7.54 0.07 8.38
N ILE A 160 -8.00 -0.72 9.36
CA ILE A 160 -7.21 -1.04 10.58
C ILE A 160 -5.93 -1.84 10.27
N TYR A 161 -5.87 -2.52 9.12
CA TYR A 161 -4.64 -3.16 8.64
C TYR A 161 -3.53 -2.14 8.34
N SER A 162 -3.88 -0.88 8.02
CA SER A 162 -2.89 0.17 7.78
C SER A 162 -2.05 0.43 9.03
N GLU A 163 -2.69 0.56 10.20
CA GLU A 163 -2.00 0.74 11.47
C GLU A 163 -1.08 -0.45 11.79
N TYR A 164 -1.61 -1.68 11.61
CA TYR A 164 -0.82 -2.89 11.83
C TYR A 164 0.41 -2.96 10.93
N CYS A 165 0.23 -2.76 9.62
CA CYS A 165 1.31 -2.82 8.63
C CYS A 165 2.38 -1.73 8.86
N ASN A 166 1.98 -0.54 9.32
CA ASN A 166 2.89 0.55 9.64
C ASN A 166 3.71 0.26 10.90
N ASN A 167 3.11 -0.42 11.90
CA ASN A 167 3.82 -0.80 13.12
C ASN A 167 4.68 -2.08 12.96
N HIS A 168 4.35 -2.96 12.00
CA HIS A 168 5.02 -4.24 11.84
C HIS A 168 6.58 -4.17 11.76
N PRO A 169 7.20 -3.20 11.05
CA PRO A 169 8.66 -3.05 11.09
C PRO A 169 9.22 -2.82 12.50
N ASN A 170 8.54 -2.01 13.33
CA ASN A 170 8.93 -1.76 14.72
C ASN A 170 8.80 -3.02 15.57
N ALA A 171 7.74 -3.81 15.35
CA ALA A 171 7.56 -5.12 15.98
C ALA A 171 8.72 -6.06 15.66
N CYS A 172 9.15 -6.14 14.39
CA CYS A 172 10.29 -6.95 13.97
C CYS A 172 11.58 -6.52 14.70
N VAL A 173 11.89 -5.22 14.71
CA VAL A 173 13.07 -4.69 15.42
C VAL A 173 13.03 -5.04 16.91
N GLN A 174 11.88 -4.87 17.55
CA GLN A 174 11.72 -5.16 18.97
C GLN A 174 11.86 -6.66 19.27
N LEU A 175 11.25 -7.53 18.46
CA LEU A 175 11.39 -8.98 18.58
C LEU A 175 12.82 -9.43 18.37
N SER A 176 13.51 -8.93 17.33
CA SER A 176 14.92 -9.27 17.09
C SER A 176 15.82 -8.89 18.28
N LYS A 177 15.52 -7.79 18.99
CA LYS A 177 16.23 -7.42 20.23
C LYS A 177 15.94 -8.43 21.35
N LEU A 178 14.68 -8.81 21.56
CA LEU A 178 14.30 -9.75 22.62
C LEU A 178 14.83 -11.17 22.37
N MET A 179 14.83 -11.62 21.12
CA MET A 179 15.31 -12.96 20.73
C MET A 179 16.82 -13.16 20.95
N LYS A 180 17.60 -12.08 21.16
CA LYS A 180 19.02 -12.19 21.58
C LYS A 180 19.18 -12.61 23.04
N ILE A 181 18.12 -12.55 23.85
CA ILE A 181 18.16 -12.83 25.28
C ILE A 181 17.47 -14.15 25.54
N LYS A 182 18.22 -15.16 26.03
CA LYS A 182 17.77 -16.55 26.23
C LYS A 182 16.42 -16.68 26.96
N LYS A 183 16.14 -15.83 27.96
CA LYS A 183 14.90 -15.88 28.74
C LYS A 183 13.64 -15.67 27.86
N TYR A 184 13.70 -14.79 26.86
CA TYR A 184 12.57 -14.54 25.97
C TYR A 184 12.42 -15.65 24.94
N VAL A 185 13.53 -16.20 24.44
CA VAL A 185 13.52 -17.35 23.52
C VAL A 185 12.79 -18.53 24.17
N PHE A 186 13.18 -18.91 25.39
CA PHE A 186 12.49 -19.99 26.11
C PHE A 186 11.03 -19.67 26.43
N PHE A 187 10.72 -18.42 26.76
CA PHE A 187 9.36 -17.99 27.03
C PHE A 187 8.45 -18.12 25.80
N PHE A 188 8.89 -17.62 24.64
CA PHE A 188 8.13 -17.72 23.41
C PHE A 188 7.97 -19.16 22.94
N GLU A 189 9.01 -19.98 23.06
CA GLU A 189 8.92 -21.41 22.75
C GLU A 189 7.95 -22.15 23.68
N ALA A 190 7.97 -21.83 24.98
CA ALA A 190 6.99 -22.38 25.92
C ALA A 190 5.55 -21.97 25.56
N CYS A 191 5.32 -20.71 25.17
CA CYS A 191 4.01 -20.26 24.69
C CYS A 191 3.57 -21.04 23.43
N ARG A 192 4.49 -21.26 22.48
CA ARG A 192 4.27 -22.03 21.26
C ARG A 192 3.80 -23.46 21.54
N LEU A 193 4.54 -24.16 22.41
CA LEU A 193 4.26 -25.55 22.77
C LEU A 193 2.95 -25.70 23.56
N LEU A 194 2.68 -24.80 24.51
CA LEU A 194 1.46 -24.84 25.33
C LEU A 194 0.18 -24.67 24.50
N GLN A 195 0.22 -23.80 23.49
CA GLN A 195 -0.92 -23.56 22.60
C GLN A 195 -0.99 -24.58 21.45
N LYS A 196 -0.05 -25.54 21.37
CA LYS A 196 0.06 -26.54 20.30
C LYS A 196 0.06 -25.90 18.91
N MET A 197 0.80 -24.79 18.78
CA MET A 197 0.94 -24.09 17.51
C MET A 197 1.86 -24.86 16.56
N ILE A 198 1.63 -24.69 15.26
CA ILE A 198 2.54 -25.17 14.21
C ILE A 198 3.95 -24.57 14.41
N ASP A 199 4.96 -25.23 13.85
CA ASP A 199 6.37 -24.83 13.97
C ASP A 199 6.68 -23.62 13.07
N ILE A 200 6.06 -22.49 13.43
CA ILE A 200 6.27 -21.17 12.88
C ILE A 200 6.64 -20.26 14.05
N SER A 201 7.67 -19.45 13.84
CA SER A 201 8.14 -18.47 14.81
C SER A 201 7.09 -17.37 15.06
N LEU A 202 7.20 -16.66 16.18
CA LEU A 202 6.27 -15.57 16.51
C LEU A 202 6.28 -14.47 15.44
N ASP A 203 7.44 -14.12 14.90
CA ASP A 203 7.59 -13.18 13.78
C ASP A 203 6.85 -13.66 12.53
N GLY A 204 6.92 -14.94 12.19
CA GLY A 204 6.15 -15.53 11.09
C GLY A 204 4.63 -15.42 11.31
N PHE A 205 4.16 -15.66 12.54
CA PHE A 205 2.75 -15.44 12.90
C PHE A 205 2.33 -13.97 12.76
N LEU A 206 3.17 -13.03 13.21
CA LEU A 206 2.89 -11.59 13.12
C LEU A 206 2.96 -11.04 11.69
N LEU A 207 3.60 -11.75 10.76
CA LEU A 207 3.59 -11.39 9.34
C LEU A 207 2.27 -11.77 8.64
N THR A 208 1.48 -12.70 9.21
CA THR A 208 0.27 -13.22 8.56
C THR A 208 -0.78 -12.16 8.21
N PRO A 209 -1.05 -11.11 9.01
CA PRO A 209 -2.00 -10.06 8.61
C PRO A 209 -1.52 -9.24 7.42
N VAL A 210 -0.21 -8.97 7.33
CA VAL A 210 0.42 -8.26 6.20
C VAL A 210 0.27 -9.09 4.91
N GLN A 211 0.46 -10.40 4.99
CA GLN A 211 0.25 -11.30 3.86
C GLN A 211 -1.23 -11.39 3.47
N LYS A 212 -2.12 -11.50 4.46
CA LYS A 212 -3.55 -11.74 4.23
C LYS A 212 -4.19 -10.58 3.47
N ILE A 213 -3.89 -9.33 3.83
CA ILE A 213 -4.46 -8.16 3.16
C ILE A 213 -4.06 -8.08 1.67
N CYS A 214 -2.85 -8.53 1.33
CA CYS A 214 -2.36 -8.62 -0.05
C CYS A 214 -2.95 -9.79 -0.85
N LYS A 215 -3.44 -10.84 -0.17
CA LYS A 215 -4.02 -12.03 -0.82
C LYS A 215 -5.46 -11.83 -1.29
N TYR A 216 -6.23 -10.94 -0.65
CA TYR A 216 -7.64 -10.73 -1.01
C TYR A 216 -7.87 -10.32 -2.48
N PRO A 217 -7.13 -9.34 -3.06
CA PRO A 217 -7.28 -9.03 -4.47
C PRO A 217 -7.02 -10.24 -5.40
N LEU A 218 -6.03 -11.08 -5.06
CA LEU A 218 -5.70 -12.27 -5.85
C LEU A 218 -6.81 -13.33 -5.78
N GLN A 219 -7.38 -13.53 -4.59
CA GLN A 219 -8.47 -14.47 -4.38
C GLN A 219 -9.75 -14.01 -5.10
N LEU A 220 -10.09 -12.72 -5.02
CA LEU A 220 -11.26 -12.16 -5.69
C LEU A 220 -11.11 -12.10 -7.22
N ALA A 221 -9.90 -11.87 -7.73
CA ALA A 221 -9.63 -11.92 -9.17
C ALA A 221 -9.83 -13.35 -9.73
N GLU A 222 -9.33 -14.37 -9.01
CA GLU A 222 -9.53 -15.76 -9.40
C GLU A 222 -11.00 -16.17 -9.28
N LEU A 223 -11.73 -15.66 -8.27
CA LEU A 223 -13.17 -15.86 -8.16
C LEU A 223 -13.91 -15.27 -9.36
N LEU A 224 -13.64 -14.00 -9.69
CA LEU A 224 -14.27 -13.29 -10.80
C LEU A 224 -14.07 -14.02 -12.13
N LYS A 225 -12.86 -14.52 -12.40
CA LYS A 225 -12.51 -15.30 -13.59
C LYS A 225 -13.42 -16.51 -13.84
N TYR A 226 -13.89 -17.17 -12.77
CA TYR A 226 -14.82 -18.31 -12.84
C TYR A 226 -16.27 -17.94 -12.53
N THR A 227 -16.60 -16.65 -12.47
CA THR A 227 -17.96 -16.17 -12.23
C THR A 227 -18.60 -15.80 -13.57
N ASN A 228 -19.76 -16.38 -13.86
CA ASN A 228 -20.53 -15.99 -15.04
C ASN A 228 -21.03 -14.53 -14.90
N PRO A 229 -20.91 -13.65 -15.92
CA PRO A 229 -21.51 -12.31 -15.91
C PRO A 229 -23.01 -12.25 -15.55
N GLN A 230 -23.77 -13.32 -15.78
CA GLN A 230 -25.18 -13.43 -15.36
C GLN A 230 -25.37 -13.91 -13.92
N HIS A 231 -24.30 -14.33 -13.24
CA HIS A 231 -24.34 -14.75 -11.84
C HIS A 231 -24.66 -13.56 -10.93
N ARG A 232 -25.50 -13.78 -9.91
CA ARG A 232 -25.98 -12.72 -8.99
C ARG A 232 -24.84 -11.97 -8.28
N ASP A 233 -23.79 -12.70 -7.92
CA ASP A 233 -22.58 -12.17 -7.24
C ASP A 233 -21.57 -11.49 -8.18
N TYR A 234 -21.74 -11.50 -9.51
CA TYR A 234 -20.68 -11.04 -10.44
C TYR A 234 -20.27 -9.58 -10.20
N LYS A 235 -21.26 -8.67 -10.14
CA LYS A 235 -21.02 -7.24 -9.94
C LYS A 235 -20.40 -6.96 -8.57
N ASP A 236 -20.86 -7.67 -7.54
CA ASP A 236 -20.35 -7.50 -6.18
C ASP A 236 -18.92 -8.00 -6.06
N VAL A 237 -18.56 -9.11 -6.72
CA VAL A 237 -17.17 -9.62 -6.75
C VAL A 237 -16.25 -8.67 -7.51
N GLU A 238 -16.70 -8.11 -8.63
CA GLU A 238 -15.94 -7.10 -9.38
C GLU A 238 -15.71 -5.82 -8.56
N ALA A 239 -16.75 -5.31 -7.91
CA ALA A 239 -16.64 -4.16 -7.02
C ALA A 239 -15.76 -4.46 -5.82
N ALA A 240 -15.90 -5.64 -5.20
CA ALA A 240 -15.07 -6.08 -4.08
C ALA A 240 -13.59 -6.19 -4.46
N LEU A 241 -13.29 -6.71 -5.66
CA LEU A 241 -11.92 -6.77 -6.17
C LEU A 241 -11.29 -5.38 -6.25
N ASN A 242 -12.02 -4.40 -6.83
CA ASN A 242 -11.55 -3.02 -6.93
C ASN A 242 -11.40 -2.37 -5.55
N ALA A 243 -12.35 -2.59 -4.65
CA ALA A 243 -12.28 -2.13 -3.27
C ALA A 243 -11.04 -2.67 -2.54
N MET A 244 -10.77 -3.97 -2.63
CA MET A 244 -9.61 -4.59 -1.96
C MET A 244 -8.27 -4.21 -2.61
N LYS A 245 -8.23 -4.00 -3.93
CA LYS A 245 -7.06 -3.39 -4.60
C LYS A 245 -6.77 -1.99 -4.04
N ASN A 246 -7.81 -1.18 -3.88
CA ASN A 246 -7.69 0.16 -3.30
C ASN A 246 -7.21 0.11 -1.85
N VAL A 247 -7.74 -0.79 -1.01
CA VAL A 247 -7.27 -0.97 0.37
C VAL A 247 -5.78 -1.33 0.41
N ALA A 248 -5.35 -2.32 -0.38
CA ALA A 248 -3.94 -2.72 -0.43
C ALA A 248 -3.04 -1.58 -0.91
N ARG A 249 -3.46 -0.83 -1.93
CA ARG A 249 -2.76 0.36 -2.43
C ARG A 249 -2.62 1.42 -1.35
N LEU A 250 -3.70 1.76 -0.64
CA LEU A 250 -3.70 2.78 0.42
C LEU A 250 -2.79 2.40 1.59
N ILE A 251 -2.76 1.13 1.98
CA ILE A 251 -1.86 0.64 3.04
C ILE A 251 -0.39 0.80 2.61
N ASN A 252 -0.06 0.36 1.39
CA ASN A 252 1.28 0.48 0.84
C ASN A 252 1.71 1.95 0.71
N GLU A 253 0.79 2.80 0.25
CA GLU A 253 1.01 4.23 0.09
C GLU A 253 1.25 4.92 1.44
N ARG A 254 0.47 4.60 2.46
CA ARG A 254 0.67 5.16 3.80
C ARG A 254 1.99 4.73 4.43
N LYS A 255 2.41 3.48 4.21
CA LYS A 255 3.73 3.01 4.61
C LYS A 255 4.84 3.81 3.90
N ARG A 256 4.72 3.99 2.58
CA ARG A 256 5.63 4.81 1.77
C ARG A 256 5.73 6.25 2.30
N ARG A 257 4.61 6.88 2.65
CA ARG A 257 4.60 8.24 3.22
C ARG A 257 5.34 8.33 4.54
N LEU A 258 5.11 7.38 5.46
CA LEU A 258 5.84 7.34 6.74
C LEU A 258 7.35 7.18 6.53
N GLU A 259 7.77 6.32 5.60
CA GLU A 259 9.19 6.17 5.22
C GLU A 259 9.75 7.42 4.52
N ASN A 260 8.89 8.22 3.89
CA ASN A 260 9.28 9.45 3.24
C ASN A 260 9.47 10.61 4.21
N ILE A 261 8.82 10.62 5.38
CA ILE A 261 8.99 11.67 6.40
C ILE A 261 10.47 11.86 6.76
N ASP A 262 11.17 10.77 7.10
CA ASP A 262 12.60 10.82 7.43
C ASP A 262 13.44 11.30 6.25
N LYS A 263 13.08 10.89 5.02
CA LYS A 263 13.77 11.33 3.79
C LYS A 263 13.56 12.82 3.53
N ILE A 264 12.37 13.36 3.82
CA ILE A 264 12.05 14.78 3.64
C ILE A 264 12.84 15.60 4.67
N ALA A 265 12.90 15.18 5.93
CA ALA A 265 13.70 15.85 6.95
C ALA A 265 15.19 15.86 6.59
N GLN A 266 15.73 14.72 6.17
CA GLN A 266 17.12 14.60 5.71
C GLN A 266 17.37 15.46 4.46
N TRP A 267 16.46 15.41 3.49
CA TRP A 267 16.55 16.22 2.28
C TRP A 267 16.58 17.71 2.63
N GLN A 268 15.68 18.19 3.48
CA GLN A 268 15.63 19.60 3.88
C GLN A 268 16.93 20.02 4.58
N SER A 269 17.45 19.17 5.47
CA SER A 269 18.73 19.44 6.14
C SER A 269 19.93 19.52 5.20
N SER A 270 19.82 18.97 3.98
CA SER A 270 20.86 19.05 2.96
C SER A 270 20.74 20.25 2.02
N ILE A 271 19.67 21.05 2.14
CA ILE A 271 19.47 22.26 1.35
C ILE A 271 20.16 23.44 2.04
N GLU A 272 21.04 24.11 1.29
CA GLU A 272 21.72 25.31 1.75
C GLU A 272 20.79 26.53 1.72
N ASP A 273 21.05 27.51 2.61
CA ASP A 273 20.29 28.75 2.74
C ASP A 273 18.78 28.54 2.99
N TRP A 274 18.38 27.50 3.72
CA TRP A 274 16.97 27.24 4.00
C TRP A 274 16.30 28.39 4.75
N GLU A 275 15.15 28.85 4.26
CA GLU A 275 14.34 29.90 4.89
C GLU A 275 12.88 29.42 5.07
N GLY A 276 12.25 29.84 6.18
CA GLY A 276 10.88 29.51 6.53
C GLY A 276 10.74 28.22 7.33
N GLU A 277 9.50 27.74 7.47
CA GLU A 277 9.18 26.57 8.29
C GLU A 277 9.66 25.25 7.67
N ASP A 278 9.75 24.21 8.49
CA ASP A 278 10.03 22.84 8.06
C ASP A 278 8.95 22.34 7.10
N ILE A 279 9.31 21.58 6.07
CA ILE A 279 8.36 20.99 5.13
C ILE A 279 7.34 20.13 5.86
N LEU A 280 7.80 19.36 6.85
CA LEU A 280 6.97 18.45 7.64
C LEU A 280 5.90 19.15 8.49
N SER A 281 5.93 20.48 8.61
CA SER A 281 4.86 21.24 9.26
C SER A 281 3.53 21.20 8.49
N ARG A 282 3.61 21.10 7.16
CA ARG A 282 2.44 21.14 6.26
C ARG A 282 2.39 19.98 5.27
N SER A 283 3.49 19.25 5.08
CA SER A 283 3.61 18.23 4.03
C SER A 283 4.11 16.90 4.60
N SER A 284 3.71 15.83 3.95
CA SER A 284 4.07 14.45 4.33
C SER A 284 4.60 13.61 3.18
N ASP A 285 4.58 14.13 1.95
CA ASP A 285 5.02 13.38 0.77
C ASP A 285 5.60 14.27 -0.33
N LEU A 286 6.62 13.76 -1.02
CA LEU A 286 7.16 14.36 -2.25
C LEU A 286 6.49 13.70 -3.45
N ILE A 287 5.67 14.45 -4.18
CA ILE A 287 4.86 13.96 -5.30
C ILE A 287 5.68 13.96 -6.59
N PHE A 288 6.41 15.04 -6.84
CA PHE A 288 7.24 15.14 -8.03
C PHE A 288 8.42 16.08 -7.87
N SER A 289 9.48 15.84 -8.65
CA SER A 289 10.60 16.76 -8.74
C SER A 289 11.16 16.81 -10.16
N GLY A 290 11.66 17.97 -10.57
CA GLY A 290 12.24 18.15 -11.90
C GLY A 290 12.80 19.55 -12.13
N ASP A 291 13.67 19.68 -13.15
CA ASP A 291 14.14 20.97 -13.60
C ASP A 291 13.07 21.69 -14.45
N LEU A 292 12.77 22.94 -14.10
CA LEU A 292 11.95 23.84 -14.90
C LEU A 292 12.63 25.20 -15.04
N THR A 293 12.22 25.93 -16.07
CA THR A 293 12.63 27.33 -16.24
C THR A 293 11.55 28.22 -15.63
N LYS A 294 11.87 28.88 -14.52
CA LYS A 294 11.00 29.90 -13.92
C LYS A 294 11.21 31.23 -14.63
N ILE A 295 10.15 31.82 -15.15
CA ILE A 295 10.15 33.19 -15.66
C ILE A 295 9.45 34.07 -14.62
N SER A 296 10.16 35.07 -14.13
CA SER A 296 9.64 36.01 -13.13
C SER A 296 9.55 37.41 -13.72
N GLN A 297 8.48 38.13 -13.36
CA GLN A 297 8.38 39.57 -13.63
C GLN A 297 9.36 40.34 -12.72
N PRO A 298 9.83 41.54 -13.12
CA PRO A 298 9.52 42.27 -14.36
C PRO A 298 10.50 42.01 -15.51
N GLN A 299 11.60 41.27 -15.29
CA GLN A 299 12.71 41.20 -16.25
C GLN A 299 12.54 40.13 -17.35
N GLY A 300 11.54 39.24 -17.25
CA GLY A 300 11.29 38.18 -18.25
C GLY A 300 12.44 37.16 -18.37
N LYS A 301 13.45 37.23 -17.50
CA LYS A 301 14.64 36.38 -17.56
C LYS A 301 14.33 35.00 -17.00
N GLY A 302 14.50 33.98 -17.84
CA GLY A 302 14.37 32.59 -17.44
C GLY A 302 15.46 32.16 -16.46
N GLN A 303 15.04 31.58 -15.34
CA GLN A 303 15.90 31.04 -14.30
C GLN A 303 15.72 29.53 -14.24
N GLN A 304 16.79 28.76 -14.51
CA GLN A 304 16.77 27.31 -14.29
C GLN A 304 16.70 27.03 -12.79
N ARG A 305 15.69 26.26 -12.38
CA ARG A 305 15.48 25.85 -10.99
C ARG A 305 15.10 24.38 -10.94
N MET A 306 15.53 23.72 -9.87
CA MET A 306 15.06 22.39 -9.52
C MET A 306 13.84 22.55 -8.62
N PHE A 307 12.69 22.04 -9.04
CA PHE A 307 11.43 22.13 -8.30
C PHE A 307 11.12 20.81 -7.60
N PHE A 308 10.50 20.92 -6.42
CA PHE A 308 10.09 19.83 -5.55
C PHE A 308 8.65 20.09 -5.10
N LEU A 309 7.71 19.35 -5.67
CA LEU A 309 6.29 19.43 -5.38
C LEU A 309 5.95 18.47 -4.24
N PHE A 310 5.58 19.02 -3.11
CA PHE A 310 5.04 18.31 -1.96
C PHE A 310 3.51 18.53 -1.91
N ASP A 311 2.82 17.74 -1.09
CA ASP A 311 1.45 18.07 -0.68
C ASP A 311 1.43 19.46 -0.02
N HIS A 312 0.52 20.34 -0.45
CA HIS A 312 0.33 21.72 0.00
C HIS A 312 1.38 22.77 -0.45
N GLN A 313 2.59 22.38 -0.89
CA GLN A 313 3.62 23.37 -1.22
C GLN A 313 4.60 22.94 -2.31
N LEU A 314 5.09 23.91 -3.08
CA LEU A 314 6.10 23.73 -4.12
C LEU A 314 7.38 24.50 -3.75
N VAL A 315 8.47 23.78 -3.51
CA VAL A 315 9.79 24.37 -3.20
C VAL A 315 10.66 24.41 -4.46
N PHE A 316 11.46 25.46 -4.64
CA PHE A 316 12.41 25.53 -5.75
C PHE A 316 13.81 25.98 -5.33
N CYS A 317 14.80 25.26 -5.83
CA CYS A 317 16.21 25.44 -5.50
C CYS A 317 17.05 25.78 -6.74
N LYS A 318 18.21 26.38 -6.52
CA LYS A 318 19.25 26.59 -7.53
C LYS A 318 20.37 25.55 -7.30
N LYS A 319 20.76 24.82 -8.34
CA LYS A 319 21.94 23.94 -8.31
C LYS A 319 23.23 24.77 -8.25
N ASP A 320 24.20 24.32 -7.46
CA ASP A 320 25.55 24.89 -7.46
C ASP A 320 26.18 24.79 -8.85
N LEU A 321 27.07 25.72 -9.18
CA LEU A 321 27.71 25.79 -10.49
C LEU A 321 28.74 24.66 -10.70
N LEU A 322 29.43 24.26 -9.63
CA LEU A 322 30.50 23.25 -9.66
C LEU A 322 29.99 21.91 -9.12
N ARG A 323 29.22 21.95 -8.03
CA ARG A 323 28.71 20.76 -7.33
C ARG A 323 27.22 20.54 -7.54
N ARG A 324 26.85 19.87 -8.62
CA ARG A 324 25.42 19.70 -9.01
C ARG A 324 24.55 18.97 -7.97
N ASP A 325 25.16 18.32 -6.99
CA ASP A 325 24.54 17.69 -5.81
C ASP A 325 24.12 18.70 -4.74
N ILE A 326 24.75 19.88 -4.68
CA ILE A 326 24.39 20.95 -3.74
C ILE A 326 23.26 21.81 -4.32
N LEU A 327 22.25 22.04 -3.49
CA LEU A 327 21.06 22.83 -3.80
C LEU A 327 20.92 23.98 -2.82
N TYR A 328 20.76 25.20 -3.34
CA TYR A 328 20.47 26.39 -2.54
C TYR A 328 18.99 26.72 -2.64
N TYR A 329 18.33 26.90 -1.50
CA TYR A 329 16.94 27.33 -1.43
C TYR A 329 16.75 28.69 -2.12
N LYS A 330 15.64 28.85 -2.85
CA LYS A 330 15.29 30.11 -3.53
C LYS A 330 13.83 30.54 -3.32
N GLY A 331 13.03 29.74 -2.64
CA GLY A 331 11.65 30.07 -2.32
C GLY A 331 10.73 28.85 -2.36
N ARG A 332 9.49 29.10 -1.94
CA ARG A 332 8.39 28.14 -1.97
C ARG A 332 7.09 28.84 -2.37
N LEU A 333 6.10 28.08 -2.83
CA LEU A 333 4.75 28.52 -3.14
C LEU A 333 3.75 27.67 -2.37
N ASP A 334 2.70 28.31 -1.83
CA ASP A 334 1.57 27.63 -1.21
C ASP A 334 0.61 27.13 -2.30
N MET A 335 0.56 25.82 -2.50
CA MET A 335 -0.26 25.22 -3.56
C MET A 335 -1.75 25.27 -3.24
N ASP A 336 -2.12 25.47 -1.96
CA ASP A 336 -3.53 25.65 -1.57
C ASP A 336 -4.12 26.96 -2.07
N GLN A 337 -3.25 27.92 -2.41
CA GLN A 337 -3.62 29.23 -2.93
C GLN A 337 -3.26 29.40 -4.41
N MET A 338 -2.94 28.32 -5.14
CA MET A 338 -2.50 28.39 -6.52
C MET A 338 -3.38 27.54 -7.43
N GLN A 339 -3.68 28.07 -8.61
CA GLN A 339 -4.33 27.36 -9.71
C GLN A 339 -3.33 27.10 -10.83
N VAL A 340 -3.34 25.87 -11.33
CA VAL A 340 -2.47 25.47 -12.44
C VAL A 340 -3.19 25.68 -13.75
N VAL A 341 -2.59 26.48 -14.63
CA VAL A 341 -3.12 26.79 -15.96
C VAL A 341 -2.18 26.25 -17.02
N ASP A 342 -2.70 25.39 -17.88
CA ASP A 342 -1.98 24.90 -19.07
C ASP A 342 -1.83 26.05 -20.08
N VAL A 343 -0.60 26.31 -20.56
CA VAL A 343 -0.29 27.39 -21.50
C VAL A 343 0.13 26.81 -22.85
N GLU A 344 -0.58 27.19 -23.90
CA GLU A 344 -0.25 26.83 -25.28
C GLU A 344 1.05 27.48 -25.76
N ASP A 345 1.74 26.81 -26.68
CA ASP A 345 2.95 27.34 -27.30
C ASP A 345 2.62 28.60 -28.11
N GLY A 346 3.39 29.67 -27.89
CA GLY A 346 3.11 30.94 -28.53
C GLY A 346 3.57 32.12 -27.70
N LYS A 347 2.95 33.28 -27.91
CA LYS A 347 3.26 34.50 -27.18
C LYS A 347 2.39 34.61 -25.94
N ASP A 348 3.03 34.59 -24.77
CA ASP A 348 2.36 34.80 -23.50
C ASP A 348 1.99 36.28 -23.30
N LYS A 349 0.73 36.56 -22.96
CA LYS A 349 0.21 37.93 -22.83
C LYS A 349 0.68 38.62 -21.55
N ASP A 350 0.82 37.88 -20.46
CA ASP A 350 1.13 38.45 -19.15
C ASP A 350 2.62 38.78 -19.01
N PHE A 351 3.48 38.01 -19.69
CA PHE A 351 4.93 38.20 -19.66
C PHE A 351 5.50 38.79 -20.95
N ASN A 352 4.69 38.91 -22.01
CA ASN A 352 5.10 39.39 -23.34
C ASN A 352 6.31 38.63 -23.93
N VAL A 353 6.44 37.33 -23.60
CA VAL A 353 7.53 36.46 -24.06
C VAL A 353 6.98 35.29 -24.88
N SER A 354 7.78 34.79 -25.82
CA SER A 354 7.47 33.54 -26.53
C SER A 354 7.80 32.35 -25.64
N VAL A 355 6.84 31.45 -25.45
CA VAL A 355 6.97 30.26 -24.62
C VAL A 355 6.70 28.99 -25.41
N LYS A 356 7.36 27.91 -24.96
CA LYS A 356 7.10 26.54 -25.38
C LYS A 356 7.06 25.64 -24.17
N ASN A 357 6.17 24.65 -24.20
CA ASN A 357 5.96 23.68 -23.13
C ASN A 357 5.77 24.36 -21.76
N ALA A 358 4.94 25.40 -21.72
CA ALA A 358 4.73 26.21 -20.52
C ALA A 358 3.47 25.85 -19.74
N LEU A 359 3.48 26.19 -18.46
CA LEU A 359 2.33 26.21 -17.56
C LEU A 359 2.45 27.42 -16.62
N LYS A 360 1.33 27.87 -16.06
CA LYS A 360 1.27 28.96 -15.07
C LYS A 360 0.74 28.48 -13.74
N LEU A 361 1.28 29.07 -12.68
CA LEU A 361 0.70 29.01 -11.33
C LEU A 361 0.14 30.40 -11.03
N CYS A 362 -1.17 30.49 -10.88
CA CYS A 362 -1.87 31.75 -10.66
C CYS A 362 -2.58 31.72 -9.31
N SER A 363 -2.39 32.76 -8.52
CA SER A 363 -3.27 33.01 -7.36
C SER A 363 -4.72 33.26 -7.83
N PRO A 364 -5.76 32.89 -7.05
CA PRO A 364 -7.16 33.11 -7.40
C PRO A 364 -7.53 34.55 -7.75
N GLY A 365 -6.80 35.54 -7.21
CA GLY A 365 -6.97 36.96 -7.51
C GLY A 365 -6.13 37.49 -8.69
N GLY A 366 -5.25 36.67 -9.27
CA GLY A 366 -4.34 37.06 -10.35
C GLY A 366 -3.20 37.99 -9.91
N GLU A 367 -3.04 38.24 -8.61
CA GLU A 367 -2.01 39.13 -8.05
C GLU A 367 -0.61 38.55 -8.21
N GLU A 368 -0.49 37.22 -8.04
CA GLU A 368 0.74 36.47 -8.22
C GLU A 368 0.59 35.46 -9.36
N VAL A 369 1.51 35.54 -10.34
CA VAL A 369 1.59 34.65 -11.49
C VAL A 369 3.03 34.18 -11.69
N HIS A 370 3.24 32.86 -11.73
CA HIS A 370 4.54 32.24 -12.02
C HIS A 370 4.46 31.45 -13.33
N LEU A 371 5.27 31.83 -14.31
CA LEU A 371 5.36 31.14 -15.59
C LEU A 371 6.51 30.12 -15.56
N LEU A 372 6.19 28.85 -15.79
CA LEU A 372 7.13 27.74 -15.73
C LEU A 372 7.21 27.05 -17.09
N CYS A 373 8.42 26.89 -17.64
CA CYS A 373 8.65 26.24 -18.93
C CYS A 373 9.45 24.94 -18.77
N ALA A 374 8.90 23.85 -19.29
CA ALA A 374 9.57 22.56 -19.39
C ALA A 374 10.45 22.50 -20.65
N LYS A 375 11.45 21.62 -20.66
CA LYS A 375 12.33 21.44 -21.84
C LYS A 375 11.65 20.65 -22.95
N LYS A 376 10.76 19.72 -22.58
CA LYS A 376 10.08 18.79 -23.50
C LYS A 376 8.58 18.73 -23.21
N PRO A 377 7.73 18.45 -24.21
CA PRO A 377 6.28 18.35 -24.02
C PRO A 377 5.90 17.23 -23.06
N GLU A 378 6.60 16.09 -23.08
CA GLU A 378 6.33 14.98 -22.14
C GLU A 378 6.63 15.40 -20.69
N GLN A 379 7.63 16.26 -20.49
CA GLN A 379 7.96 16.79 -19.17
C GLN A 379 6.86 17.74 -18.67
N LYS A 380 6.32 18.61 -19.53
CA LYS A 380 5.16 19.46 -19.20
C LYS A 380 3.96 18.61 -18.77
N GLN A 381 3.63 17.57 -19.54
CA GLN A 381 2.51 16.68 -19.24
C GLN A 381 2.69 15.94 -17.91
N ARG A 382 3.91 15.53 -17.56
CA ARG A 382 4.20 14.94 -16.25
C ARG A 382 4.00 15.94 -15.10
N TRP A 383 4.39 17.21 -15.28
CA TRP A 383 4.15 18.24 -14.28
C TRP A 383 2.66 18.55 -14.11
N LEU A 384 1.90 18.68 -15.19
CA LEU A 384 0.45 18.91 -15.12
C LEU A 384 -0.26 17.77 -14.38
N ARG A 385 0.11 16.52 -14.66
CA ARG A 385 -0.40 15.35 -13.90
C ARG A 385 0.00 15.42 -12.44
N ALA A 386 1.26 15.72 -12.13
CA ALA A 386 1.73 15.81 -10.76
C ALA A 386 0.98 16.87 -9.94
N PHE A 387 0.66 18.02 -10.54
CA PHE A 387 -0.18 19.04 -9.88
C PHE A 387 -1.62 18.57 -9.67
N ALA A 388 -2.20 17.82 -10.61
CA ALA A 388 -3.52 17.24 -10.44
C ALA A 388 -3.53 16.18 -9.32
N ASP A 389 -2.55 15.28 -9.33
CA ASP A 389 -2.36 14.24 -8.30
C ASP A 389 -2.20 14.88 -6.90
N GLU A 390 -1.50 16.01 -6.82
CA GLU A 390 -1.31 16.76 -5.58
C GLU A 390 -2.62 17.33 -5.03
N ARG A 391 -3.46 17.93 -5.88
CA ARG A 391 -4.78 18.44 -5.46
C ARG A 391 -5.75 17.32 -5.07
N GLU A 392 -5.74 16.20 -5.79
CA GLU A 392 -6.53 15.02 -5.43
C GLU A 392 -6.11 14.44 -4.07
N GLN A 393 -4.79 14.37 -3.82
CA GLN A 393 -4.24 13.90 -2.56
C GLN A 393 -4.64 14.79 -1.38
N VAL A 394 -4.49 16.11 -1.50
CA VAL A 394 -4.87 17.06 -0.45
C VAL A 394 -6.36 16.96 -0.13
N GLN A 395 -7.22 16.85 -1.15
CA GLN A 395 -8.66 16.69 -0.96
C GLN A 395 -9.00 15.39 -0.20
N HIS A 396 -8.39 14.27 -0.59
CA HIS A 396 -8.60 12.97 0.06
C HIS A 396 -8.14 12.95 1.53
N ASP A 397 -7.01 13.60 1.82
CA ASP A 397 -6.46 13.65 3.17
C ASP A 397 -7.36 14.50 4.10
N LEU A 398 -7.90 15.61 3.61
CA LEU A 398 -8.91 16.42 4.32
C LEU A 398 -10.17 15.62 4.65
N GLU A 399 -10.73 14.90 3.68
CA GLU A 399 -11.91 14.04 3.89
C GLU A 399 -11.66 12.95 4.93
N THR A 400 -10.45 12.39 4.95
CA THR A 400 -10.05 11.35 5.89
C THR A 400 -9.94 11.90 7.33
N VAL A 401 -9.41 13.11 7.51
CA VAL A 401 -9.33 13.76 8.84
C VAL A 401 -10.74 14.06 9.36
N ILE A 402 -11.61 14.65 8.55
CA ILE A 402 -12.99 14.98 8.93
C ILE A 402 -13.76 13.71 9.35
N SER A 403 -13.59 12.61 8.60
CA SER A 403 -14.22 11.32 8.92
C SER A 403 -13.74 10.72 10.26
N ARG A 404 -12.49 10.96 10.64
CA ARG A 404 -11.94 10.52 11.94
C ARG A 404 -12.47 11.37 13.10
N ASP A 405 -12.53 12.68 12.92
CA ASP A 405 -13.02 13.59 13.97
C ASP A 405 -14.50 13.37 14.28
N GLN A 406 -15.32 13.12 13.26
CA GLN A 406 -16.73 12.76 13.46
C GLN A 406 -16.92 11.43 14.20
N LYS A 407 -16.00 10.47 14.06
CA LYS A 407 -16.01 9.23 14.84
C LYS A 407 -15.46 9.40 16.25
N GLY A 408 -14.55 10.35 16.47
CA GLY A 408 -14.01 10.71 17.79
C GLY A 408 -15.02 11.44 18.70
N LEU A 409 -15.95 12.20 18.13
CA LEU A 409 -17.02 12.90 18.86
C LEU A 409 -18.15 11.98 19.36
N GLY A 410 -18.11 10.68 19.02
CA GLY A 410 -19.15 9.70 19.36
C GLY A 410 -18.89 8.85 20.61
N SER A 411 -18.25 9.34 21.69
CA SER A 411 -18.22 8.61 22.96
C SER A 411 -17.80 9.44 24.19
N PHE A 412 -18.57 10.48 24.53
CA PHE A 412 -18.54 11.01 25.90
C PHE A 412 -19.98 11.20 26.40
N LYS A 413 -20.56 10.14 26.99
CA LYS A 413 -21.63 10.31 27.97
C LYS A 413 -20.97 10.50 29.33
N LEU A 414 -20.98 11.74 29.82
CA LEU A 414 -20.77 12.03 31.23
C LEU A 414 -21.84 11.28 32.04
N SER A 415 -21.42 10.34 32.88
CA SER A 415 -22.26 9.78 33.93
C SER A 415 -22.29 10.78 35.09
N GLN A 416 -23.47 11.33 35.37
CA GLN A 416 -23.84 11.68 36.74
C GLN A 416 -24.26 10.41 37.48
#